data_AF-A0A8T3XBJ0-F1
#
_entry.id   AF-A0A8T3XBJ0-F1
#
_cell.length_a   1.000
_cell.length_b   1.000
_cell.length_c   1.000
_cell.angle_alpha   90.00
_cell.angle_beta   90.00
_cell.angle_gamma   90.00
#
_symmetry.space_group_name_H-M   'P 1'
#
loop_
_entity.id
_entity.type
_entity.pdbx_description
1 polymer ?
#
loop_
_entity_poly.entity_id
_entity_poly.type
_entity_poly.pdbx_seq_one_letter_code
_entity_poly.pdbx_strand_id
1 'polypeptide(L)'
;MTHNDRQSRSWTVTMGTTGDCIFTVSASATGTAGVATKTDSASSTITCSSGCSSGTTSSSTSSGAGGVGGGGGVGKLIKTIGEISSPVEQEIGRDEHISFTFGNVNHSVSVLNLTDTTATVLVRSTEKKLIMIVGEEKFIDLDDDGKNELSLRLKSINILKKTALFIITPLYVPLAPGKEAGKGNGGASDTRGAGGEEGERETGESGTGSTGVSKTILILIIVVVVLIIAVLIVKFYRKKKIFRGF
;
A
#
# COMPACT_ATOMS: atom_id res chain seq x y z
N MET A 1 4.34 35.53 -0.90
CA MET A 1 5.75 35.14 -1.03
C MET A 1 6.28 35.80 -2.27
N THR A 2 7.30 36.62 -2.13
CA THR A 2 8.05 37.17 -3.26
C THR A 2 8.96 36.10 -3.87
N HIS A 3 9.33 36.27 -5.13
CA HIS A 3 10.30 35.40 -5.80
C HIS A 3 11.61 35.39 -4.99
N ASN A 4 12.14 34.20 -4.71
CA ASN A 4 13.29 33.92 -3.83
C ASN A 4 13.07 34.00 -2.30
N ASP A 5 11.84 34.12 -1.81
CA ASP A 5 11.58 33.96 -0.38
C ASP A 5 11.85 32.52 0.07
N ARG A 6 12.78 32.36 1.02
CA ARG A 6 13.00 31.10 1.73
C ARG A 6 12.28 31.16 3.07
N GLN A 7 11.39 30.23 3.31
CA GLN A 7 10.83 30.00 4.65
C GLN A 7 11.31 28.67 5.19
N SER A 8 11.82 28.69 6.42
CA SER A 8 12.09 27.47 7.18
C SER A 8 11.00 27.33 8.24
N ARG A 9 10.46 26.13 8.39
CA ARG A 9 9.61 25.77 9.53
C ARG A 9 10.21 24.56 10.20
N SER A 10 10.38 24.65 11.52
CA SER A 10 10.71 23.51 12.36
C SER A 10 9.40 22.99 12.96
N TRP A 11 9.20 21.68 12.90
CA TRP A 11 8.05 21.02 13.51
C TRP A 11 8.59 19.89 14.38
N THR A 12 8.14 19.88 15.63
CA THR A 12 8.50 18.84 16.59
C THR A 12 7.41 17.78 16.54
N VAL A 13 7.77 16.58 16.10
CA VAL A 13 6.86 15.43 16.17
C VAL A 13 7.17 14.66 17.45
N THR A 14 6.33 14.84 18.47
CA THR A 14 6.42 14.06 19.70
C THR A 14 5.69 12.74 19.48
N MET A 15 6.41 11.62 19.52
CA MET A 15 5.83 10.29 19.38
C MET A 15 5.78 9.54 20.70
N GLY A 16 4.84 8.59 20.79
CA GLY A 16 4.72 7.62 21.86
C GLY A 16 5.84 6.55 21.84
N THR A 17 5.71 5.55 22.71
CA THR A 17 6.84 4.75 23.19
C THR A 17 7.36 3.62 22.29
N THR A 18 6.78 3.28 21.14
CA THR A 18 7.30 2.17 20.29
C THR A 18 6.76 2.18 18.85
N GLY A 19 7.65 2.12 17.84
CA GLY A 19 7.33 1.85 16.42
C GLY A 19 8.45 2.27 15.44
N ASP A 20 8.58 1.59 14.29
CA ASP A 20 9.32 2.10 13.13
C ASP A 20 8.53 3.26 12.54
N CYS A 21 9.05 4.47 12.65
CA CYS A 21 8.27 5.66 12.29
C CYS A 21 8.71 6.22 10.94
N ILE A 22 7.74 6.28 10.04
CA ILE A 22 7.87 6.94 8.74
C ILE A 22 7.10 8.25 8.86
N PHE A 23 7.81 9.37 8.82
CA PHE A 23 7.18 10.68 8.73
C PHE A 23 7.13 11.08 7.26
N THR A 24 5.97 11.55 6.80
CA THR A 24 5.83 12.14 5.46
C THR A 24 5.61 13.63 5.62
N VAL A 25 6.41 14.43 4.92
CA VAL A 25 6.30 15.89 4.91
C VAL A 25 5.83 16.30 3.54
N SER A 26 4.64 16.87 3.47
CA SER A 26 4.14 17.47 2.23
C SER A 26 4.14 18.99 2.35
N ALA A 27 4.78 19.66 1.40
CA ALA A 27 4.67 21.10 1.23
C ALA A 27 4.00 21.43 -0.11
N SER A 28 3.06 22.38 -0.10
CA SER A 28 2.41 22.90 -1.29
C SER A 28 2.52 24.43 -1.34
N ALA A 29 2.83 24.98 -2.50
CA ALA A 29 2.82 26.41 -2.77
C ALA A 29 1.84 26.72 -3.90
N THR A 30 0.93 27.66 -3.67
CA THR A 30 -0.04 28.12 -4.68
C THR A 30 0.33 29.53 -5.13
N GLY A 31 0.57 29.70 -6.42
CA GLY A 31 0.81 30.99 -7.06
C GLY A 31 -0.18 31.25 -8.21
N THR A 32 -0.07 32.42 -8.83
CA THR A 32 -0.87 32.78 -10.02
C THR A 32 -0.64 31.85 -11.21
N ALA A 33 0.48 31.11 -11.23
CA ALA A 33 0.81 30.12 -12.24
C ALA A 33 0.39 28.67 -11.87
N GLY A 34 -0.35 28.47 -10.77
CA GLY A 34 -0.83 27.17 -10.33
C GLY A 34 -0.24 26.69 -9.00
N VAL A 35 -0.39 25.40 -8.71
CA VAL A 35 0.05 24.75 -7.46
C VAL A 35 1.29 23.92 -7.71
N ALA A 36 2.36 24.16 -6.96
CA ALA A 36 3.53 23.32 -6.90
C ALA A 36 3.51 22.49 -5.62
N THR A 37 3.64 21.17 -5.72
CA THR A 37 3.73 20.26 -4.57
C THR A 37 5.09 19.59 -4.53
N LYS A 38 5.63 19.43 -3.32
CA LYS A 38 6.80 18.58 -3.07
C LYS A 38 6.53 17.73 -1.84
N THR A 39 6.73 16.44 -2.00
CA THR A 39 6.64 15.46 -0.92
C THR A 39 8.04 14.96 -0.62
N ASP A 40 8.43 15.02 0.64
CA ASP A 40 9.66 14.41 1.14
C ASP A 40 9.28 13.31 2.15
N SER A 41 9.83 12.12 1.93
CA SER A 41 9.52 10.92 2.70
C SER A 41 10.85 10.41 3.26
N ALA A 42 11.14 10.78 4.50
CA ALA A 42 12.34 10.30 5.20
C ALA A 42 11.93 9.29 6.27
N SER A 43 12.36 8.04 6.10
CA SER A 43 12.29 7.04 7.17
C SER A 43 13.47 7.25 8.12
N SER A 44 13.21 7.40 9.42
CA SER A 44 14.25 7.42 10.44
C SER A 44 13.88 6.47 11.56
N THR A 45 14.74 5.49 11.81
CA THR A 45 14.58 4.58 12.94
C THR A 45 15.06 5.27 14.21
N ILE A 46 14.14 5.68 15.08
CA ILE A 46 14.50 6.20 16.40
C ILE A 46 14.75 5.02 17.32
N THR A 47 16.02 4.69 17.54
CA THR A 47 16.42 3.73 18.58
C THR A 47 16.44 4.42 19.94
N CYS A 48 15.49 4.08 20.82
CA CYS A 48 15.52 4.50 22.21
C CYS A 48 16.74 3.86 22.90
N SER A 49 17.70 4.68 23.32
CA SER A 49 18.98 4.20 23.87
C SER A 49 18.88 3.61 25.28
N SER A 50 17.80 3.86 26.02
CA SER A 50 17.55 3.22 27.32
C SER A 50 16.19 3.64 27.89
N GLY A 51 15.29 2.68 28.16
CA GLY A 51 14.22 2.88 29.16
C GLY A 51 12.82 3.22 28.67
N CYS A 52 12.39 2.83 27.47
CA CYS A 52 10.96 2.77 27.17
C CYS A 52 10.35 1.58 27.91
N SER A 53 9.96 1.79 29.16
CA SER A 53 9.22 0.81 29.94
C SER A 53 7.85 0.62 29.29
N SER A 54 7.72 -0.42 28.48
CA SER A 54 6.43 -0.88 27.98
C SER A 54 5.64 -1.36 29.20
N GLY A 55 4.67 -0.57 29.65
CA GLY A 55 3.70 -1.00 30.64
C GLY A 55 2.87 -2.15 30.07
N THR A 56 3.38 -3.38 30.21
CA THR A 56 2.58 -4.60 30.07
C THR A 56 1.55 -4.61 31.18
N THR A 57 0.32 -4.22 30.85
CA THR A 57 -0.85 -4.52 31.67
C THR A 57 -1.11 -6.02 31.60
N SER A 58 -0.58 -6.72 32.59
CA SER A 58 -0.88 -8.11 32.89
C SER A 58 -2.34 -8.23 33.33
N SER A 59 -3.24 -8.62 32.41
CA SER A 59 -4.57 -9.13 32.76
C SER A 59 -4.47 -10.63 33.00
N SER A 60 -4.58 -11.01 34.27
CA SER A 60 -4.73 -12.39 34.72
C SER A 60 -6.14 -12.90 34.42
N THR A 61 -6.27 -13.90 33.54
CA THR A 61 -7.48 -14.72 33.46
C THR A 61 -7.12 -16.20 33.48
N SER A 62 -7.96 -16.91 34.22
CA SER A 62 -7.80 -18.21 34.85
C SER A 62 -7.73 -19.40 33.90
N SER A 63 -7.05 -20.42 34.43
CA SER A 63 -6.96 -21.82 34.00
C SER A 63 -8.25 -22.47 33.49
N GLY A 64 -8.15 -23.07 32.31
CA GLY A 64 -9.08 -24.09 31.80
C GLY A 64 -8.36 -24.91 30.72
N ALA A 65 -8.00 -26.15 31.06
CA ALA A 65 -7.31 -27.08 30.19
C ALA A 65 -8.26 -27.68 29.13
N GLY A 66 -7.74 -27.96 27.94
CA GLY A 66 -8.42 -28.75 26.90
C GLY A 66 -8.08 -28.26 25.50
N GLY A 67 -7.13 -28.92 24.84
CA GLY A 67 -6.65 -28.54 23.52
C GLY A 67 -7.59 -28.94 22.37
N VAL A 68 -7.33 -28.38 21.19
CA VAL A 68 -7.33 -29.02 19.86
C VAL A 68 -7.01 -27.96 18.79
N GLY A 69 -6.14 -28.33 17.83
CA GLY A 69 -6.17 -27.83 16.45
C GLY A 69 -5.75 -26.37 16.20
N GLY A 70 -4.51 -26.19 15.77
CA GLY A 70 -4.04 -24.96 15.11
C GLY A 70 -4.70 -24.79 13.73
N GLY A 71 -5.98 -24.41 13.72
CA GLY A 71 -6.64 -23.88 12.55
C GLY A 71 -6.37 -22.39 12.51
N GLY A 72 -5.68 -21.91 11.47
CA GLY A 72 -5.51 -20.48 11.20
C GLY A 72 -6.90 -19.84 11.17
N GLY A 73 -7.25 -19.17 12.27
CA GLY A 73 -8.58 -18.61 12.49
C GLY A 73 -8.93 -17.72 11.31
N VAL A 74 -9.94 -18.13 10.56
CA VAL A 74 -10.52 -17.25 9.56
C VAL A 74 -11.10 -16.06 10.32
N GLY A 75 -10.55 -14.87 10.04
CA GLY A 75 -11.01 -13.64 10.66
C GLY A 75 -12.53 -13.48 10.55
N LYS A 76 -13.13 -12.62 11.38
CA LYS A 76 -14.59 -12.43 11.39
C LYS A 76 -15.06 -11.88 10.05
N LEU A 77 -16.02 -12.54 9.39
CA LEU A 77 -16.68 -12.00 8.20
C LEU A 77 -17.56 -10.83 8.63
N ILE A 78 -17.30 -9.63 8.12
CA ILE A 78 -18.09 -8.44 8.45
C ILE A 78 -19.14 -8.11 7.40
N LYS A 79 -18.87 -8.42 6.13
CA LYS A 79 -19.75 -8.03 5.03
C LYS A 79 -19.51 -8.85 3.77
N THR A 80 -20.59 -9.22 3.10
CA THR A 80 -20.58 -9.74 1.73
C THR A 80 -21.08 -8.64 0.79
N ILE A 81 -20.24 -8.22 -0.15
CA ILE A 81 -20.55 -7.12 -1.08
C ILE A 81 -21.37 -7.64 -2.28
N GLY A 82 -21.19 -8.91 -2.65
CA GLY A 82 -21.72 -9.47 -3.90
C GLY A 82 -20.80 -9.16 -5.08
N GLU A 83 -21.36 -9.06 -6.27
CA GLU A 83 -20.63 -8.70 -7.49
C GLU A 83 -20.26 -7.21 -7.47
N ILE A 84 -18.98 -6.89 -7.72
CA ILE A 84 -18.49 -5.51 -7.75
C ILE A 84 -18.37 -5.03 -9.19
N SER A 85 -19.25 -4.11 -9.60
CA SER A 85 -19.25 -3.49 -10.94
C SER A 85 -18.83 -2.01 -10.94
N SER A 86 -18.64 -1.42 -9.76
CA SER A 86 -18.20 -0.03 -9.57
C SER A 86 -17.28 0.08 -8.35
N PRO A 87 -16.53 1.18 -8.17
CA PRO A 87 -15.76 1.41 -6.96
C PRO A 87 -16.64 1.34 -5.69
N VAL A 88 -16.16 0.67 -4.65
CA VAL A 88 -16.85 0.55 -3.36
C VAL A 88 -15.89 0.89 -2.23
N GLU A 89 -16.33 1.73 -1.28
CA GLU A 89 -15.60 1.99 -0.04
C GLU A 89 -16.01 0.97 1.04
N GLN A 90 -15.03 0.36 1.72
CA GLN A 90 -15.28 -0.49 2.88
C GLN A 90 -14.30 -0.24 4.02
N GLU A 91 -14.86 -0.12 5.22
CA GLU A 91 -14.11 -0.11 6.47
C GLU A 91 -13.95 -1.56 6.96
N ILE A 92 -12.70 -1.99 7.19
CA ILE A 92 -12.35 -3.35 7.60
C ILE A 92 -11.49 -3.28 8.86
N GLY A 93 -11.90 -3.95 9.92
CA GLY A 93 -11.13 -4.08 11.17
C GLY A 93 -9.97 -5.06 11.06
N ARG A 94 -9.02 -4.95 11.97
CA ARG A 94 -7.98 -5.97 12.17
C ARG A 94 -8.63 -7.33 12.46
N ASP A 95 -8.14 -8.38 11.82
CA ASP A 95 -8.65 -9.75 11.91
C ASP A 95 -10.11 -9.89 11.39
N GLU A 96 -10.58 -8.91 10.61
CA GLU A 96 -11.84 -8.95 9.88
C GLU A 96 -11.61 -9.11 8.38
N HIS A 97 -12.64 -9.56 7.67
CA HIS A 97 -12.62 -9.65 6.22
C HIS A 97 -13.96 -9.30 5.57
N ILE A 98 -13.87 -8.86 4.33
CA ILE A 98 -15.00 -8.72 3.41
C ILE A 98 -14.90 -9.79 2.34
N SER A 99 -16.05 -10.21 1.83
CA SER A 99 -16.14 -11.13 0.70
C SER A 99 -16.90 -10.48 -0.45
N PHE A 100 -16.48 -10.79 -1.67
CA PHE A 100 -17.12 -10.31 -2.90
C PHE A 100 -16.99 -11.35 -4.00
N THR A 101 -17.78 -11.20 -5.05
CA THR A 101 -17.77 -12.08 -6.21
C THR A 101 -17.19 -11.34 -7.40
N PHE A 102 -16.30 -11.99 -8.14
CA PHE A 102 -15.74 -11.49 -9.39
C PHE A 102 -15.65 -12.66 -10.37
N GLY A 103 -16.20 -12.52 -11.58
CA GLY A 103 -16.21 -13.61 -12.56
C GLY A 103 -16.86 -14.91 -12.07
N ASN A 104 -17.90 -14.83 -11.23
CA ASN A 104 -18.55 -15.96 -10.53
C ASN A 104 -17.67 -16.71 -9.52
N VAL A 105 -16.48 -16.19 -9.18
CA VAL A 105 -15.61 -16.72 -8.13
C VAL A 105 -15.71 -15.84 -6.89
N ASN A 106 -15.72 -16.45 -5.70
CA ASN A 106 -15.72 -15.72 -4.45
C ASN A 106 -14.30 -15.39 -4.01
N HIS A 107 -14.07 -14.11 -3.75
CA HIS A 107 -12.82 -13.55 -3.26
C HIS A 107 -13.04 -12.94 -1.88
N SER A 108 -11.95 -12.76 -1.13
CA SER A 108 -12.02 -12.04 0.14
C SER A 108 -10.74 -11.26 0.39
N VAL A 109 -10.91 -10.11 1.03
CA VAL A 109 -9.83 -9.23 1.46
C VAL A 109 -9.88 -9.16 2.99
N SER A 110 -8.80 -9.56 3.65
CA SER A 110 -8.65 -9.57 5.10
C SER A 110 -7.57 -8.59 5.55
N VAL A 111 -7.78 -7.91 6.68
CA VAL A 111 -6.73 -7.08 7.30
C VAL A 111 -6.04 -7.88 8.39
N LEU A 112 -4.76 -8.20 8.19
CA LEU A 112 -3.94 -8.96 9.13
C LEU A 112 -3.32 -8.08 10.22
N ASN A 113 -2.85 -6.89 9.84
CA ASN A 113 -2.20 -5.97 10.76
C ASN A 113 -2.43 -4.52 10.34
N LEU A 114 -2.43 -3.61 11.33
CA LEU A 114 -2.57 -2.17 11.14
C LEU A 114 -1.52 -1.44 11.97
N THR A 115 -0.85 -0.47 11.35
CA THR A 115 -0.11 0.58 12.04
C THR A 115 -0.86 1.91 11.86
N ASP A 116 -0.24 3.01 12.27
CA ASP A 116 -0.75 4.36 12.02
C ASP A 116 -0.86 4.72 10.53
N THR A 117 0.05 4.20 9.71
CA THR A 117 0.25 4.59 8.31
C THR A 117 0.23 3.42 7.34
N THR A 118 0.20 2.17 7.83
CA THR A 118 0.26 0.98 6.98
C THR A 118 -0.79 -0.07 7.36
N ALA A 119 -1.26 -0.80 6.36
CA ALA A 119 -2.09 -1.98 6.53
C ALA A 119 -1.43 -3.19 5.85
N THR A 120 -1.37 -4.31 6.57
CA THR A 120 -1.03 -5.61 5.98
C THR A 120 -2.32 -6.33 5.63
N VAL A 121 -2.51 -6.60 4.34
CA VAL A 121 -3.74 -7.14 3.76
C VAL A 121 -3.45 -8.51 3.15
N LEU A 122 -4.41 -9.43 3.26
CA LEU A 122 -4.40 -10.74 2.60
C LEU A 122 -5.57 -10.82 1.61
N VAL A 123 -5.25 -11.07 0.35
CA VAL A 123 -6.23 -11.41 -0.70
C VAL A 123 -6.25 -12.93 -0.81
N ARG A 124 -7.35 -13.57 -0.40
CA ARG A 124 -7.36 -15.03 -0.21
C ARG A 124 -7.45 -15.85 -1.49
N SER A 125 -7.97 -15.31 -2.58
CA SER A 125 -8.11 -16.10 -3.82
C SER A 125 -6.76 -16.54 -4.40
N THR A 126 -5.73 -15.71 -4.22
CA THR A 126 -4.36 -15.96 -4.68
C THR A 126 -3.36 -16.03 -3.52
N GLU A 127 -3.84 -16.04 -2.28
CA GLU A 127 -3.05 -15.96 -1.04
C GLU A 127 -1.99 -14.83 -1.02
N LYS A 128 -2.22 -13.74 -1.78
CA LYS A 128 -1.29 -12.61 -1.89
C LYS A 128 -1.34 -11.74 -0.62
N LYS A 129 -0.19 -11.57 0.03
CA LYS A 129 0.00 -10.63 1.14
C LYS A 129 0.55 -9.31 0.62
N LEU A 130 -0.15 -8.23 0.93
CA LEU A 130 0.16 -6.88 0.49
C LEU A 130 0.42 -5.99 1.71
N ILE A 131 1.48 -5.19 1.66
CA ILE A 131 1.68 -4.09 2.60
C ILE A 131 1.32 -2.82 1.84
N MET A 132 0.39 -2.04 2.40
CA MET A 132 -0.13 -0.83 1.79
C MET A 132 0.09 0.35 2.73
N ILE A 133 0.60 1.45 2.20
CA ILE A 133 0.72 2.73 2.91
C ILE A 133 -0.57 3.54 2.67
N VAL A 134 -0.98 4.36 3.63
CA VAL A 134 -2.14 5.26 3.44
C VAL A 134 -1.94 6.13 2.21
N GLY A 135 -2.93 6.13 1.32
CA GLY A 135 -2.93 6.79 0.02
C GLY A 135 -2.48 5.90 -1.14
N GLU A 136 -1.76 4.82 -0.86
CA GLU A 136 -1.23 3.89 -1.87
C GLU A 136 -2.33 3.04 -2.50
N GLU A 137 -2.14 2.74 -3.78
CA GLU A 137 -2.99 1.91 -4.60
C GLU A 137 -2.18 0.72 -5.14
N LYS A 138 -2.76 -0.48 -5.08
CA LYS A 138 -2.17 -1.73 -5.56
C LYS A 138 -3.10 -2.38 -6.57
N PHE A 139 -2.53 -2.82 -7.68
CA PHE A 139 -3.20 -3.61 -8.71
C PHE A 139 -3.02 -5.09 -8.39
N ILE A 140 -4.11 -5.85 -8.48
CA ILE A 140 -4.18 -7.24 -8.06
C ILE A 140 -4.75 -8.06 -9.21
N ASP A 141 -3.94 -9.01 -9.65
CA ASP A 141 -4.34 -10.15 -10.46
C ASP A 141 -5.01 -11.19 -9.55
N LEU A 142 -6.30 -11.47 -9.79
CA LEU A 142 -7.16 -12.30 -8.95
C LEU A 142 -7.16 -13.79 -9.34
N ASP A 143 -6.74 -14.14 -10.56
CA ASP A 143 -6.75 -15.50 -11.11
C ASP A 143 -5.41 -15.95 -11.71
N ASP A 144 -4.37 -15.14 -11.57
CA ASP A 144 -3.00 -15.34 -12.04
C ASP A 144 -2.89 -15.48 -13.58
N ASP A 145 -3.77 -14.81 -14.33
CA ASP A 145 -3.75 -14.77 -15.81
C ASP A 145 -2.81 -13.71 -16.41
N GLY A 146 -2.18 -12.90 -15.55
CA GLY A 146 -1.26 -11.83 -15.92
C GLY A 146 -1.93 -10.48 -16.20
N LYS A 147 -3.25 -10.36 -16.06
CA LYS A 147 -3.98 -9.10 -16.07
C LYS A 147 -4.36 -8.74 -14.64
N ASN A 148 -4.60 -7.45 -14.40
CA ASN A 148 -5.07 -6.99 -13.10
C ASN A 148 -6.57 -6.75 -13.20
N GLU A 149 -7.34 -7.43 -12.38
CA GLU A 149 -8.81 -7.33 -12.36
C GLU A 149 -9.29 -6.34 -11.31
N LEU A 150 -8.47 -6.08 -10.29
CA LEU A 150 -8.83 -5.29 -9.12
C LEU A 150 -7.76 -4.26 -8.80
N SER A 151 -8.19 -3.05 -8.49
CA SER A 151 -7.38 -2.07 -7.77
C SER A 151 -7.87 -1.94 -6.34
N LEU A 152 -6.94 -2.00 -5.40
CA LEU A 152 -7.19 -1.80 -3.98
C LEU A 152 -6.40 -0.58 -3.51
N ARG A 153 -7.09 0.41 -2.94
CA ARG A 153 -6.48 1.62 -2.40
C ARG A 153 -6.76 1.76 -0.91
N LEU A 154 -5.72 2.02 -0.11
CA LEU A 154 -5.88 2.31 1.30
C LEU A 154 -6.14 3.81 1.49
N LYS A 155 -7.37 4.20 1.82
CA LYS A 155 -7.77 5.61 1.93
C LYS A 155 -7.37 6.22 3.27
N SER A 156 -7.61 5.51 4.37
CA SER A 156 -7.27 5.98 5.72
C SER A 156 -7.22 4.83 6.72
N ILE A 157 -6.60 5.07 7.88
CA ILE A 157 -6.62 4.16 9.03
C ILE A 157 -7.15 4.92 10.24
N ASN A 158 -8.06 4.28 10.98
CA ASN A 158 -8.49 4.73 12.29
C ASN A 158 -7.89 3.82 13.36
N ILE A 159 -6.72 4.22 13.89
CA ILE A 159 -5.98 3.41 14.86
C ILE A 159 -6.74 3.21 16.18
N LEU A 160 -7.59 4.16 16.58
CA LEU A 160 -8.40 4.07 17.80
C LEU A 160 -9.47 2.97 17.66
N LYS A 161 -10.08 2.85 16.49
CA LYS A 161 -11.06 1.81 16.17
C LYS A 161 -10.41 0.51 15.67
N LYS A 162 -9.11 0.53 15.35
CA LYS A 162 -8.38 -0.56 14.69
C LYS A 162 -9.03 -0.98 13.36
N THR A 163 -9.45 0.02 12.58
CA THR A 163 -10.08 -0.17 11.26
C THR A 163 -9.31 0.56 10.18
N ALA A 164 -9.40 0.07 8.95
CA ALA A 164 -8.86 0.69 7.75
C ALA A 164 -9.95 0.84 6.69
N LEU A 165 -10.00 2.01 6.06
CA LEU A 165 -10.93 2.32 4.98
C LEU A 165 -10.26 2.07 3.63
N PHE A 166 -10.78 1.11 2.88
CA PHE A 166 -10.32 0.76 1.54
C PHE A 166 -11.29 1.24 0.47
N ILE A 167 -10.76 1.58 -0.70
CA ILE A 167 -11.52 1.72 -1.95
C ILE A 167 -11.16 0.52 -2.81
N ILE A 168 -12.17 -0.22 -3.24
CA ILE A 168 -12.04 -1.42 -4.07
C ILE A 168 -12.63 -1.08 -5.42
N THR A 169 -11.80 -1.07 -6.46
CA THR A 169 -12.20 -0.67 -7.81
C THR A 169 -11.99 -1.85 -8.76
N PRO A 170 -13.05 -2.37 -9.41
CA PRO A 170 -12.88 -3.34 -10.48
C PRO A 170 -12.25 -2.64 -11.69
N LEU A 171 -11.21 -3.23 -12.28
CA LEU A 171 -10.50 -2.72 -13.45
C LEU A 171 -11.04 -3.31 -14.74
N TYR A 172 -11.57 -4.52 -14.66
CA TYR A 172 -12.20 -5.22 -15.75
C TYR A 172 -13.54 -5.77 -15.26
N VAL A 173 -14.60 -5.61 -16.03
CA VAL A 173 -15.88 -6.27 -15.76
C VAL A 173 -16.03 -7.35 -16.82
N PRO A 174 -15.92 -8.65 -16.47
CA PRO A 174 -16.18 -9.70 -17.45
C PRO A 174 -17.61 -9.54 -17.94
N LEU A 175 -17.78 -9.42 -19.26
CA LEU A 175 -19.10 -9.43 -19.87
C LEU A 175 -19.77 -10.75 -19.46
N ALA A 176 -20.92 -10.67 -18.79
CA ALA A 176 -21.63 -11.85 -18.31
C ALA A 176 -21.75 -12.89 -19.45
N PRO A 177 -21.19 -14.10 -19.28
CA PRO A 177 -21.25 -15.13 -20.32
C PRO A 177 -22.71 -15.55 -20.47
N GLY A 178 -23.39 -15.07 -21.53
CA GLY A 178 -24.76 -15.49 -21.82
C GLY A 178 -25.74 -14.42 -22.30
N LYS A 179 -25.36 -13.14 -22.38
CA LYS A 179 -26.00 -12.29 -23.40
C LYS A 179 -25.21 -12.43 -24.68
N GLU A 180 -25.40 -13.58 -25.35
CA GLU A 180 -25.21 -13.60 -26.80
C GLU A 180 -25.92 -12.36 -27.32
N ALA A 181 -25.16 -11.47 -27.95
CA ALA A 181 -25.72 -10.31 -28.63
C ALA A 181 -26.82 -10.84 -29.52
N GLY A 182 -28.08 -10.63 -29.08
CA GLY A 182 -29.24 -11.15 -29.77
C GLY A 182 -29.07 -10.78 -31.22
N LYS A 183 -28.93 -11.81 -32.06
CA LYS A 183 -28.74 -11.71 -33.50
C LYS A 183 -29.82 -10.76 -34.00
N GLY A 184 -29.44 -9.49 -34.20
CA GLY A 184 -30.37 -8.43 -34.54
C GLY A 184 -31.05 -8.79 -35.84
N ASN A 185 -32.37 -8.97 -35.80
CA ASN A 185 -33.19 -8.97 -37.00
C ASN A 185 -33.00 -7.60 -37.67
N GLY A 186 -32.47 -7.60 -38.88
CA GLY A 186 -32.12 -6.40 -39.62
C GLY A 186 -33.33 -5.51 -39.87
N GLY A 187 -33.41 -4.40 -39.14
CA GLY A 187 -34.19 -3.24 -39.51
C GLY A 187 -33.25 -2.21 -40.12
N ALA A 188 -33.20 -2.15 -41.45
CA ALA A 188 -32.52 -1.09 -42.18
C ALA A 188 -33.15 0.26 -41.81
N SER A 189 -32.40 1.11 -41.11
CA SER A 189 -32.69 2.54 -41.06
C SER A 189 -31.49 3.28 -41.63
N ASP A 190 -31.67 3.65 -42.88
CA ASP A 190 -30.83 4.50 -43.69
C ASP A 190 -30.87 5.92 -43.11
N THR A 191 -29.78 6.37 -42.50
CA THR A 191 -29.60 7.80 -42.17
C THR A 191 -28.23 8.26 -42.64
N ARG A 192 -28.24 8.76 -43.87
CA ARG A 192 -27.24 9.65 -44.46
C ARG A 192 -27.07 10.89 -43.58
N GLY A 193 -25.87 11.12 -43.09
CA GLY A 193 -25.46 12.35 -42.42
C GLY A 193 -23.98 12.63 -42.70
N ALA A 194 -23.73 13.56 -43.60
CA ALA A 194 -22.42 13.97 -44.09
C ALA A 194 -21.84 15.15 -43.29
N GLY A 195 -20.51 15.24 -43.27
CA GLY A 195 -19.72 16.37 -42.74
C GLY A 195 -19.21 16.07 -41.33
N GLY A 196 -17.93 15.95 -41.03
CA GLY A 196 -16.74 16.54 -41.65
C GLY A 196 -16.09 17.41 -40.58
N GLU A 197 -14.89 17.05 -40.13
CA GLU A 197 -13.80 17.97 -39.81
C GLU A 197 -12.58 17.20 -39.29
N GLU A 198 -11.46 17.47 -39.96
CA GLU A 198 -10.12 16.98 -39.69
C GLU A 198 -9.57 17.71 -38.47
N GLY A 199 -8.94 16.98 -37.54
CA GLY A 199 -8.35 17.57 -36.34
C GLY A 199 -7.18 16.74 -35.82
N GLU A 200 -5.99 17.15 -36.24
CA GLU A 200 -4.65 16.96 -35.65
C GLU A 200 -4.30 15.66 -34.90
N ARG A 201 -3.44 14.88 -35.56
CA ARG A 201 -2.49 13.95 -34.93
C ARG A 201 -1.34 14.74 -34.32
N GLU A 202 -1.28 14.79 -32.98
CA GLU A 202 0.00 14.96 -32.28
C GLU A 202 0.55 13.59 -31.87
N THR A 203 1.62 13.21 -32.54
CA THR A 203 2.42 12.02 -32.26
C THR A 203 3.47 12.42 -31.23
N GLY A 204 3.19 12.18 -29.94
CA GLY A 204 4.13 12.40 -28.85
C GLY A 204 4.80 11.10 -28.43
N GLU A 205 5.97 10.79 -28.99
CA GLU A 205 6.89 9.78 -28.46
C GLU A 205 7.27 10.13 -27.02
N SER A 206 6.77 9.36 -26.06
CA SER A 206 7.21 9.46 -24.66
C SER A 206 8.49 8.65 -24.50
N GLY A 207 9.62 9.34 -24.60
CA GLY A 207 10.95 8.81 -24.34
C GLY A 207 11.03 8.22 -22.93
N THR A 208 11.27 6.92 -22.85
CA THR A 208 11.60 6.22 -21.62
C THR A 208 12.97 6.70 -21.14
N GLY A 209 12.95 7.72 -20.27
CA GLY A 209 14.14 8.23 -19.59
C GLY A 209 14.68 7.20 -18.61
N SER A 210 15.61 6.36 -19.08
CA SER A 210 16.50 5.58 -18.23
C SER A 210 17.22 6.55 -17.28
N THR A 211 16.77 6.63 -16.03
CA THR A 211 17.47 7.28 -14.93
C THR A 211 18.75 6.52 -14.66
N GLY A 212 19.77 6.83 -15.46
CA GLY A 212 21.13 6.38 -15.25
C GLY A 212 21.60 6.90 -13.91
N VAL A 213 21.56 6.05 -12.88
CA VAL A 213 22.30 6.25 -11.64
C VAL A 213 23.74 6.48 -12.08
N SER A 214 24.22 7.71 -11.93
CA SER A 214 25.55 8.08 -12.40
C SER A 214 26.56 7.13 -11.78
N LYS A 215 27.55 6.67 -12.57
CA LYS A 215 28.57 5.70 -12.10
C LYS A 215 29.24 6.16 -10.80
N THR A 216 29.29 7.46 -10.55
CA THR A 216 29.73 8.09 -9.30
C THR A 216 28.86 7.75 -8.09
N ILE A 217 27.53 7.73 -8.22
CA ILE A 217 26.62 7.32 -7.12
C ILE A 217 26.81 5.83 -6.80
N LEU A 218 26.99 4.97 -7.81
CA LEU A 218 27.22 3.54 -7.60
C LEU A 218 28.54 3.27 -6.87
N ILE A 219 29.62 4.00 -7.20
CA ILE A 219 30.91 3.91 -6.48
C ILE A 219 30.76 4.35 -5.02
N LEU A 220 30.01 5.42 -4.76
CA LEU A 220 29.81 5.93 -3.40
C LEU A 220 29.06 4.90 -2.52
N ILE A 221 28.05 4.22 -3.07
CA ILE A 221 27.32 3.14 -2.38
C ILE A 221 28.27 1.99 -2.02
N ILE A 222 29.16 1.57 -2.92
CA ILE A 222 30.13 0.50 -2.66
C ILE A 222 31.09 0.87 -1.53
N VAL A 223 31.61 2.11 -1.49
CA VAL A 223 32.51 2.58 -0.43
C VAL A 223 31.82 2.55 0.95
N VAL A 224 30.56 2.97 1.01
CA VAL A 224 29.77 2.95 2.26
C VAL A 224 29.54 1.51 2.75
N VAL A 225 29.21 0.59 1.85
CA VAL A 225 29.01 -0.84 2.20
C VAL A 225 30.29 -1.45 2.78
N VAL A 226 31.46 -1.17 2.19
CA VAL A 226 32.75 -1.67 2.68
C VAL A 226 33.06 -1.13 4.09
N LEU A 227 32.78 0.14 4.36
CA LEU A 227 32.95 0.74 5.69
C LEU A 227 32.04 0.08 6.74
N ILE A 228 30.79 -0.20 6.40
CA ILE A 228 29.85 -0.88 7.30
C ILE A 228 30.35 -2.29 7.65
N ILE A 229 30.81 -3.05 6.65
CA ILE A 229 31.37 -4.40 6.85
C ILE A 229 32.61 -4.34 7.76
N ALA A 230 33.51 -3.38 7.54
CA ALA A 230 34.69 -3.19 8.40
C ALA A 230 34.30 -2.92 9.86
N VAL A 231 33.31 -2.06 10.11
CA VAL A 231 32.80 -1.76 11.46
C VAL A 231 32.18 -2.99 12.11
N LEU A 232 31.39 -3.78 11.37
CA LEU A 232 30.79 -5.01 11.87
C LEU A 232 31.86 -6.05 12.24
N ILE A 233 32.89 -6.20 11.41
CA ILE A 233 34.02 -7.09 11.67
C ILE A 233 34.75 -6.67 12.95
N VAL A 234 35.07 -5.38 13.12
CA VAL A 234 35.73 -4.86 14.32
C VAL A 234 34.87 -5.09 15.58
N LYS A 235 33.55 -4.86 15.50
CA LYS A 235 32.63 -5.14 16.61
C LYS A 235 32.60 -6.63 16.95
N PHE A 236 32.61 -7.51 15.95
CA PHE A 236 32.60 -8.95 16.15
C PHE A 236 33.90 -9.44 16.83
N TYR A 237 35.06 -8.94 16.40
CA TYR A 237 36.35 -9.28 17.02
C TYR A 237 36.51 -8.72 18.44
N ARG A 238 35.99 -7.53 18.72
CA ARG A 238 35.97 -6.97 20.09
C ARG A 238 35.15 -7.83 21.04
N LYS A 239 33.99 -8.33 20.60
CA LYS A 239 33.11 -9.17 21.42
C LYS A 239 33.76 -10.52 21.76
N LYS A 240 34.53 -11.09 20.85
CA LYS A 240 35.19 -12.40 21.04
C LYS A 240 36.37 -12.37 22.02
N LYS A 241 37.01 -11.21 22.24
CA LYS A 241 38.18 -11.10 23.14
C LYS A 241 37.80 -11.12 24.63
N ILE A 242 36.55 -10.79 24.98
CA ILE A 242 36.08 -10.77 26.38
C ILE A 242 35.72 -12.19 26.88
N PHE A 243 35.41 -13.12 25.97
CA PHE A 243 34.95 -14.47 26.33
C PHE A 243 36.05 -15.53 26.47
N ARG A 244 37.34 -15.15 26.40
CA ARG A 244 38.48 -16.08 26.59
C ARG A 244 39.21 -15.90 27.93
N GLY A 245 38.62 -15.19 28.88
CA GLY A 245 39.21 -14.88 30.19
C GLY A 245 38.51 -15.51 31.40
N PHE A 246 37.58 -16.46 31.19
CA PHE A 246 36.94 -17.25 32.24
C PHE A 246 37.05 -18.74 31.92
#